data_AF-A0A7V1P2K3-F1
#
_entry.id   AF-A0A7V1P2K3-F1
#
_cell.length_a   1.000
_cell.length_b   1.000
_cell.length_c   1.000
_cell.angle_alpha   90.00
_cell.angle_beta   90.00
_cell.angle_gamma   90.00
#
_symmetry.space_group_name_H-M   'P 1'
#
loop_
_entity.id
_entity.type
_entity.pdbx_description
1 polymer ?
#
loop_
_entity_poly.entity_id
_entity_poly.type
_entity_poly.pdbx_seq_one_letter_code
_entity_poly.pdbx_strand_id
1 'polypeptide(L)'
;KEYVSYLEDSYLVDDLKHYSYSLKEQNNSKKKIYSNDNGFLSLSYSFSENSGKMLENLVYTELIKAGYEVYFYNKNFECDFIAIKDDKSIAIQVCYKLHDQNRKREVGGLTKLPFEVDSKYIITYNQSDTLENIKVVKFWEYFGV
;
A
#
# COMPACT_ATOMS: atom_id res chain seq x y z
N LYS A 1 -0.12 -7.76 -22.55
CA LYS A 1 1.08 -7.95 -21.69
C LYS A 1 2.22 -7.05 -22.15
N GLU A 2 2.50 -6.96 -23.46
CA GLU A 2 3.60 -6.13 -24.00
C GLU A 2 3.54 -4.64 -23.65
N TYR A 3 2.36 -4.01 -23.64
CA TYR A 3 2.27 -2.58 -23.29
C TYR A 3 2.66 -2.24 -21.85
N VAL A 4 2.35 -3.11 -20.89
CA VAL A 4 2.73 -2.89 -19.49
C VAL A 4 4.24 -3.08 -19.33
N SER A 5 4.82 -4.10 -19.96
CA SER A 5 6.28 -4.29 -19.92
C SER A 5 7.04 -3.11 -20.55
N TYR A 6 6.52 -2.50 -21.62
CA TYR A 6 7.14 -1.27 -22.17
C TYR A 6 7.07 -0.08 -21.21
N LEU A 7 6.01 0.03 -20.39
CA LEU A 7 5.89 1.07 -19.37
C LEU A 7 6.84 0.81 -18.19
N GLU A 8 7.00 -0.45 -17.79
CA GLU A 8 7.99 -0.88 -16.79
C GLU A 8 9.43 -0.62 -17.27
N ASP A 9 9.75 -1.02 -18.51
CA ASP A 9 11.06 -0.78 -19.13
C ASP A 9 11.39 0.72 -19.26
N SER A 10 10.34 1.56 -19.36
CA SER A 10 10.44 3.01 -19.38
C SER A 10 10.46 3.63 -17.97
N TYR A 11 10.48 2.82 -16.92
CA TYR A 11 10.40 3.23 -15.50
C TYR A 11 9.17 4.06 -15.14
N LEU A 12 8.09 3.96 -15.92
CA LEU A 12 6.85 4.72 -15.68
C LEU A 12 5.97 4.08 -14.62
N VAL A 13 5.97 2.74 -14.56
CA VAL A 13 5.16 1.97 -13.63
C VAL A 13 5.94 0.79 -13.08
N ASP A 14 5.53 0.31 -11.91
CA ASP A 14 6.07 -0.89 -11.27
C ASP A 14 4.97 -1.90 -10.95
N ASP A 15 5.29 -3.17 -11.21
CA ASP A 15 4.47 -4.32 -10.82
C ASP A 15 4.70 -4.69 -9.35
N LEU A 16 3.68 -4.49 -8.52
CA LEU A 16 3.65 -4.95 -7.14
C LEU A 16 3.16 -6.39 -7.05
N LYS A 17 3.96 -7.24 -6.41
CA LYS A 17 3.68 -8.67 -6.22
C LYS A 17 2.77 -8.90 -5.02
N HIS A 18 1.98 -9.97 -5.09
CA HIS A 18 1.17 -10.44 -3.97
C HIS A 18 2.06 -11.13 -2.93
N TYR A 19 1.88 -10.80 -1.65
CA TYR A 19 2.60 -11.42 -0.55
C TYR A 19 2.20 -12.89 -0.37
N SER A 20 3.17 -13.80 -0.51
CA SER A 20 3.01 -15.22 -0.20
C SER A 20 4.36 -15.83 0.14
N TYR A 21 4.39 -16.81 1.04
CA TYR A 21 5.59 -17.61 1.29
C TYR A 21 6.00 -18.47 0.07
N SER A 22 5.06 -18.75 -0.84
CA SER A 22 5.31 -19.55 -2.04
C SER A 22 5.68 -18.65 -3.22
N LEU A 23 6.93 -18.74 -3.70
CA LEU A 23 7.37 -18.05 -4.92
C LEU A 23 6.50 -18.37 -6.13
N LYS A 24 6.00 -19.62 -6.21
CA LYS A 24 5.07 -20.04 -7.27
C LYS A 24 3.75 -19.30 -7.18
N GLU A 25 3.24 -19.06 -5.97
CA GLU A 25 2.01 -18.29 -5.78
C GLU A 25 2.25 -16.82 -6.09
N GLN A 26 3.34 -16.22 -5.59
CA GLN A 26 3.71 -14.83 -5.90
C GLN A 26 3.73 -14.55 -7.42
N ASN A 27 4.31 -15.46 -8.20
CA ASN A 27 4.43 -15.31 -9.66
C ASN A 27 3.12 -15.54 -10.43
N ASN A 28 2.19 -16.34 -9.90
CA ASN A 28 0.91 -16.66 -10.56
C ASN A 28 -0.22 -15.71 -10.16
N SER A 29 -0.07 -14.97 -9.06
CA SER A 29 -1.05 -13.99 -8.61
C SER A 29 -1.17 -12.81 -9.58
N LYS A 30 -2.37 -12.21 -9.62
CA LYS A 30 -2.54 -10.91 -10.29
C LYS A 30 -1.62 -9.90 -9.61
N LYS A 31 -0.95 -9.08 -10.39
CA LYS A 31 -0.09 -8.00 -9.89
C LYS A 31 -0.89 -6.70 -9.83
N LYS A 32 -0.54 -5.81 -8.89
CA LYS A 32 -1.04 -4.42 -8.86
C LYS A 32 -0.01 -3.53 -9.56
N ILE A 33 -0.45 -2.52 -10.29
CA ILE A 33 0.43 -1.58 -11.00
C ILE A 33 0.41 -0.25 -10.25
N TYR A 34 1.59 0.27 -9.92
CA TYR A 34 1.77 1.59 -9.32
C TYR A 34 2.57 2.48 -10.25
N SER A 35 2.30 3.78 -10.23
CA SER A 35 3.00 4.78 -11.05
C SER A 35 4.17 5.37 -10.28
N ASN A 36 5.32 5.55 -10.95
CA ASN A 36 6.46 6.23 -10.33
C ASN A 36 6.26 7.74 -10.17
N ASP A 37 5.33 8.32 -10.93
CA ASP A 37 4.91 9.71 -10.79
C ASP A 37 3.39 9.79 -10.61
N ASN A 38 2.95 10.36 -9.49
CA ASN A 38 1.53 10.60 -9.19
C ASN A 38 0.85 11.51 -10.22
N GLY A 39 1.60 12.33 -10.95
CA GLY A 39 1.12 13.13 -12.07
C GLY A 39 0.42 12.29 -13.13
N PHE A 40 0.88 11.06 -13.40
CA PHE A 40 0.21 10.16 -14.33
C PHE A 40 -1.13 9.64 -13.80
N LEU A 41 -1.30 9.50 -12.48
CA LEU A 41 -2.59 9.11 -11.90
C LEU A 41 -3.64 10.20 -12.06
N SER A 42 -3.22 11.47 -12.16
CA SER A 42 -4.12 12.60 -12.43
C SER A 42 -4.75 12.55 -13.83
N LEU A 43 -4.14 11.81 -14.77
CA LEU A 43 -4.66 11.58 -16.12
C LEU A 43 -5.74 10.49 -16.15
N SER A 44 -5.92 9.74 -15.05
CA SER A 44 -6.97 8.72 -14.95
C SER A 44 -8.33 9.37 -14.68
N TYR A 45 -9.28 9.15 -15.59
CA TYR A 45 -10.59 9.79 -15.60
C TYR A 45 -11.52 9.11 -14.57
N SER A 46 -11.55 9.58 -13.31
CA SER A 46 -12.56 9.19 -12.32
C SER A 46 -12.75 10.26 -11.23
N PHE A 47 -13.91 10.92 -11.26
CA PHE A 47 -14.21 12.17 -10.55
C PHE A 47 -14.57 12.05 -9.05
N SER A 48 -14.35 10.93 -8.36
CA SER A 48 -14.80 10.84 -6.95
C SER A 48 -13.97 10.01 -5.95
N GLU A 49 -12.90 9.30 -6.34
CA GLU A 49 -12.05 8.54 -5.38
C GLU A 49 -10.54 8.70 -5.64
N ASN A 50 -10.12 9.76 -6.36
CA ASN A 50 -8.72 9.89 -6.78
C ASN A 50 -7.76 10.12 -5.59
N SER A 51 -8.20 10.84 -4.55
CA SER A 51 -7.34 11.17 -3.40
C SER A 51 -6.86 9.95 -2.61
N GLY A 52 -7.70 8.91 -2.48
CA GLY A 52 -7.31 7.67 -1.82
C GLY A 52 -6.23 6.93 -2.59
N LYS A 53 -6.43 6.76 -3.90
CA LYS A 53 -5.48 6.10 -4.81
C LYS A 53 -4.18 6.89 -4.95
N MET A 54 -4.26 8.22 -5.03
CA MET A 54 -3.09 9.09 -5.05
C MET A 54 -2.28 8.98 -3.76
N LEU A 55 -2.95 8.95 -2.60
CA LEU A 55 -2.26 8.75 -1.32
C LEU A 55 -1.64 7.35 -1.25
N GLU A 56 -2.35 6.31 -1.68
CA GLU A 56 -1.84 4.94 -1.73
C GLU A 56 -0.59 4.83 -2.61
N ASN A 57 -0.61 5.43 -3.81
CA ASN A 57 0.54 5.46 -4.69
C ASN A 57 1.69 6.32 -4.15
N LEU A 58 1.37 7.43 -3.47
CA LEU A 58 2.38 8.24 -2.79
C LEU A 58 3.05 7.43 -1.67
N VAL A 59 2.29 6.73 -0.83
CA VAL A 59 2.83 5.84 0.20
C VAL A 59 3.72 4.76 -0.42
N TYR A 60 3.27 4.13 -1.51
CA TYR A 60 4.09 3.15 -2.23
C TYR A 60 5.43 3.74 -2.67
N THR A 61 5.42 4.86 -3.40
CA THR A 61 6.65 5.49 -3.91
C THR A 61 7.60 5.91 -2.79
N GLU A 62 7.09 6.42 -1.66
CA GLU A 62 7.94 6.75 -0.50
C GLU A 62 8.52 5.50 0.18
N LEU A 63 7.78 4.38 0.25
CA LEU A 63 8.33 3.10 0.73
C LEU A 63 9.48 2.62 -0.17
N ILE A 64 9.30 2.70 -1.49
CA ILE A 64 10.36 2.32 -2.45
C ILE A 64 11.59 3.23 -2.30
N LYS A 65 11.41 4.56 -2.21
CA LYS A 65 12.51 5.52 -1.96
C LYS A 65 13.24 5.25 -0.65
N ALA A 66 12.50 4.85 0.39
CA ALA A 66 13.07 4.48 1.69
C ALA A 66 13.75 3.09 1.69
N GLY A 67 13.74 2.36 0.56
CA GLY A 67 14.43 1.10 0.38
C GLY A 67 13.71 -0.12 0.96
N TYR A 68 12.37 -0.05 1.07
CA TYR A 68 11.57 -1.21 1.46
C TYR A 68 11.35 -2.16 0.27
N GLU A 69 11.36 -3.45 0.56
CA GLU A 69 10.75 -4.45 -0.30
C GLU A 69 9.24 -4.47 -0.01
N VAL A 70 8.42 -4.16 -1.01
CA VAL A 70 6.97 -3.96 -0.83
C VAL A 70 6.18 -5.04 -1.57
N TYR A 71 5.10 -5.48 -0.94
CA TYR A 71 4.12 -6.43 -1.47
C TYR A 71 2.72 -5.94 -1.14
N PHE A 72 1.70 -6.37 -1.88
CA PHE A 72 0.31 -6.22 -1.43
C PHE A 72 -0.24 -7.56 -0.94
N TYR A 73 -1.30 -7.57 -0.12
CA TYR A 73 -1.99 -8.80 0.26
C TYR A 73 -3.47 -8.71 -0.07
N ASN A 74 -3.98 -9.69 -0.83
CA ASN A 74 -5.40 -9.73 -1.21
C ASN A 74 -5.90 -11.18 -1.33
N LYS A 75 -6.55 -11.66 -0.26
CA LYS A 75 -7.27 -12.95 -0.25
C LYS A 75 -8.68 -12.76 0.30
N ASN A 76 -8.86 -12.97 1.60
CA ASN A 76 -10.15 -12.75 2.29
C ASN A 76 -10.31 -11.30 2.75
N PHE A 77 -9.18 -10.62 2.93
CA PHE A 77 -9.06 -9.24 3.33
C PHE A 77 -7.94 -8.62 2.49
N GLU A 78 -8.05 -7.33 2.28
CA GLU A 78 -7.06 -6.54 1.56
C GLU A 78 -6.23 -5.76 2.57
N CYS A 79 -4.91 -5.85 2.42
CA CYS A 79 -3.95 -4.96 3.05
C CYS A 79 -3.10 -4.37 1.92
N ASP A 80 -3.02 -3.04 1.88
CA ASP A 80 -2.42 -2.34 0.75
C ASP A 80 -0.94 -2.70 0.62
N PHE A 81 -0.19 -2.65 1.73
CA PHE A 81 1.24 -2.93 1.72
C PHE A 81 1.71 -3.79 2.89
N ILE A 82 2.49 -4.81 2.56
CA ILE A 82 3.45 -5.47 3.45
C ILE A 82 4.83 -4.98 3.01
N ALA A 83 5.49 -4.20 3.86
CA ALA A 83 6.80 -3.63 3.59
C ALA A 83 7.86 -4.27 4.48
N ILE A 84 8.98 -4.67 3.91
CA ILE A 84 10.05 -5.40 4.59
C ILE A 84 11.36 -4.65 4.41
N LYS A 85 12.07 -4.43 5.52
CA LYS A 85 13.40 -3.82 5.53
C LYS A 85 14.16 -4.25 6.79
N ASP A 86 15.43 -4.61 6.64
CA ASP A 86 16.32 -5.02 7.75
C ASP A 86 15.69 -6.12 8.62
N ASP A 87 15.15 -7.16 7.98
CA ASP A 87 14.42 -8.29 8.60
C ASP A 87 13.17 -7.91 9.42
N LYS A 88 12.70 -6.66 9.33
CA LYS A 88 11.47 -6.20 9.95
C LYS A 88 10.38 -6.05 8.91
N SER A 89 9.21 -6.57 9.25
CA SER A 89 8.00 -6.53 8.45
C SER A 89 6.98 -5.57 9.05
N ILE A 90 6.40 -4.72 8.23
CA ILE A 90 5.32 -3.82 8.63
C ILE A 90 4.12 -3.99 7.71
N ALA A 91 2.92 -3.98 8.29
CA ALA A 91 1.68 -3.94 7.52
C ALA A 91 1.13 -2.52 7.52
N ILE A 92 0.81 -2.00 6.34
CA ILE A 92 0.31 -0.65 6.14
C ILE A 92 -1.02 -0.74 5.38
N GLN A 93 -2.03 -0.09 5.95
CA GLN A 93 -3.29 0.21 5.29
C GLN A 93 -3.33 1.72 5.02
N VAL A 94 -3.72 2.13 3.82
CA VAL A 94 -3.81 3.54 3.44
C VAL A 94 -5.27 3.95 3.39
N CYS A 95 -5.59 5.05 4.07
CA CYS A 95 -6.93 5.59 4.11
C CYS A 95 -6.89 7.10 4.15
N TYR A 96 -7.36 7.77 3.09
CA TYR A 96 -7.31 9.24 3.02
C TYR A 96 -7.94 9.91 4.24
N LYS A 97 -9.13 9.44 4.63
CA LYS A 97 -9.84 9.87 5.84
C LYS A 97 -10.50 8.68 6.53
N LEU A 98 -10.10 8.41 7.76
CA LEU A 98 -10.68 7.40 8.63
C LEU A 98 -11.95 7.93 9.30
N HIS A 99 -13.05 7.18 9.20
CA HIS A 99 -14.35 7.49 9.79
C HIS A 99 -15.11 6.20 10.17
N ASP A 100 -16.19 6.31 10.93
CA ASP A 100 -16.85 5.13 11.53
C ASP A 100 -17.30 4.07 10.51
N GLN A 101 -17.72 4.51 9.32
CA GLN A 101 -18.16 3.61 8.26
C GLN A 101 -17.01 2.77 7.64
N ASN A 102 -15.78 3.30 7.56
CA ASN A 102 -14.64 2.58 6.96
C ASN A 102 -13.71 1.96 8.01
N ARG A 103 -13.74 2.43 9.26
CA ARG A 103 -12.85 1.97 10.34
C ARG A 103 -12.79 0.45 10.47
N LYS A 104 -13.94 -0.24 10.46
CA LYS A 104 -13.98 -1.71 10.56
C LYS A 104 -13.28 -2.40 9.39
N ARG A 105 -13.37 -1.83 8.18
CA ARG A 105 -12.71 -2.35 6.99
C ARG A 105 -11.20 -2.11 7.05
N GLU A 106 -10.77 -0.89 7.34
CA GLU A 106 -9.34 -0.54 7.38
C GLU A 106 -8.60 -1.30 8.49
N VAL A 107 -9.18 -1.36 9.70
CA VAL A 107 -8.62 -2.14 10.81
C VAL A 107 -8.66 -3.64 10.49
N GLY A 108 -9.70 -4.10 9.80
CA GLY A 108 -9.85 -5.48 9.36
C GLY A 108 -8.75 -5.95 8.41
N GLY A 109 -8.24 -5.06 7.53
CA GLY A 109 -7.13 -5.36 6.64
C GLY A 109 -5.84 -5.74 7.37
N LEU A 110 -5.60 -5.14 8.53
CA LEU A 110 -4.39 -5.35 9.34
C LEU A 110 -4.55 -6.42 10.43
N THR A 111 -5.73 -6.52 11.05
CA THR A 111 -5.97 -7.46 12.16
C THR A 111 -6.15 -8.90 11.68
N LYS A 112 -6.60 -9.11 10.44
CA LYS A 112 -6.95 -10.43 9.90
C LYS A 112 -5.89 -11.03 8.97
N LEU A 113 -4.68 -10.47 8.99
CA LEU A 113 -3.53 -11.07 8.31
C LEU A 113 -3.27 -12.47 8.89
N PRO A 114 -3.03 -13.50 8.06
CA PRO A 114 -2.78 -14.86 8.53
C PRO A 114 -1.33 -15.09 8.97
N PHE A 115 -0.55 -14.01 9.13
CA PHE A 115 0.85 -14.01 9.53
C PHE A 115 1.12 -12.81 10.43
N GLU A 116 2.16 -12.91 11.25
CA GLU A 116 2.60 -11.84 12.13
C GLU A 116 3.47 -10.83 11.40
N VAL A 117 3.44 -9.59 11.88
CA VAL A 117 4.28 -8.48 11.44
C VAL A 117 4.75 -7.69 12.67
N ASP A 118 5.90 -7.03 12.57
CA ASP A 118 6.51 -6.30 13.68
C ASP A 118 5.70 -5.04 14.06
N SER A 119 5.00 -4.44 13.12
CA SER A 119 4.18 -3.25 13.36
C SER A 119 3.04 -3.11 12.35
N LYS A 120 1.96 -2.46 12.78
CA LYS A 120 0.77 -2.21 11.97
C LYS A 120 0.44 -0.71 11.96
N TYR A 121 0.24 -0.17 10.76
CA TYR A 121 -0.02 1.25 10.55
C TYR A 121 -1.24 1.48 9.67
N ILE A 122 -2.04 2.48 10.02
CA ILE A 122 -2.95 3.11 9.08
C ILE A 122 -2.35 4.47 8.73
N ILE A 123 -1.91 4.63 7.49
CA ILE A 123 -1.42 5.92 6.99
C ILE A 123 -2.61 6.70 6.43
N THR A 124 -2.83 7.89 6.98
CA THR A 124 -3.89 8.79 6.54
C THR A 124 -3.33 10.07 5.97
N TYR A 125 -4.20 10.86 5.32
CA TYR A 125 -3.78 12.18 4.86
C TYR A 125 -3.44 13.07 6.07
N ASN A 126 -4.37 13.27 7.01
CA ASN A 126 -4.20 14.23 8.12
C ASN A 126 -4.89 13.79 9.43
N GLN A 127 -4.84 12.52 9.78
CA GLN A 127 -5.37 12.02 11.05
C GLN A 127 -4.32 11.19 11.78
N SER A 128 -4.29 11.37 13.10
CA SER A 128 -3.50 10.55 14.02
C SER A 128 -4.43 9.98 15.08
N ASP A 129 -4.22 8.73 15.45
CA ASP A 129 -5.01 7.99 16.44
C ASP A 129 -4.21 6.74 16.87
N THR A 130 -4.65 6.02 17.89
CA THR A 130 -4.08 4.72 18.26
C THR A 130 -5.21 3.75 18.54
N LEU A 131 -5.26 2.69 17.72
CA LEU A 131 -6.32 1.68 17.74
C LEU A 131 -5.72 0.35 18.17
N GLU A 132 -5.83 0.03 19.46
CA GLU A 132 -5.23 -1.17 20.04
C GLU A 132 -3.71 -1.23 19.78
N ASN A 133 -3.27 -2.11 18.87
CA ASN A 133 -1.88 -2.28 18.44
C ASN A 133 -1.59 -1.65 17.07
N ILE A 134 -2.52 -0.87 16.51
CA ILE A 134 -2.41 -0.20 15.22
C ILE A 134 -2.19 1.30 15.44
N LYS A 135 -1.12 1.84 14.86
CA LYS A 135 -0.84 3.27 14.89
C LYS A 135 -1.49 3.94 13.68
N VAL A 136 -2.36 4.91 13.92
CA VAL A 136 -2.88 5.77 12.85
C VAL A 136 -2.01 7.02 12.80
N VAL A 137 -1.38 7.25 11.65
CA VAL A 137 -0.38 8.32 11.49
C VAL A 137 -0.66 9.11 10.22
N LYS A 138 -0.27 10.38 10.22
CA LYS A 138 -0.32 11.22 9.03
C LYS A 138 0.82 10.85 8.10
N PHE A 139 0.58 10.96 6.81
CA PHE A 139 1.58 10.69 5.78
C PHE A 139 2.91 11.43 6.03
N TRP A 140 2.86 12.75 6.22
CA TRP A 140 4.07 13.57 6.41
C TRP A 140 4.78 13.31 7.74
N GLU A 141 4.02 12.96 8.79
CA GLU A 141 4.62 12.59 10.08
C GLU A 141 5.39 11.27 9.98
N TYR A 142 4.89 10.32 9.18
CA TYR A 142 5.53 9.02 9.01
C TYR A 142 6.80 9.09 8.14
N PHE A 143 6.75 9.81 7.02
CA PHE A 143 7.85 9.89 6.06
C PHE A 143 8.81 11.08 6.30
N GLY A 144 8.46 12.01 7.20
CA GLY A 144 9.31 13.16 7.54
C GLY A 144 9.39 14.22 6.44
N VAL A 145 8.30 14.43 5.70
CA VAL A 145 8.21 15.32 4.52
C VAL A 145 7.46 16.61 4.83
#